data_AF-A0A6P7GX86-F1
#
_entry.id   AF-A0A6P7GX86-F1
#
_cell.length_a   1.000
_cell.length_b   1.000
_cell.length_c   1.000
_cell.angle_alpha   90.00
_cell.angle_beta   90.00
_cell.angle_gamma   90.00
#
_symmetry.space_group_name_H-M   'P 1'
#
loop_
_entity.id
_entity.type
_entity.pdbx_description
1 polymer ?
#
loop_
_entity_poly.entity_id
_entity_poly.type
_entity_poly.pdbx_seq_one_letter_code
_entity_poly.pdbx_strand_id
1 'polypeptide(L)'
;VTQACKDLGKIVLKLLTSLKQNEDSEPTANEAKQKLEELAALADSIGASLLGEKAETLVDMLEDEMSAMDKAIEEAANRIQDMLTTSRAADSGIKLEVNEKILDSCTKLMQAIRILVQKSKLLQGEIVAQGRGTASAKEFYKRNHQWTDGFISAAKAVAVAAKLLL
;
A
#
# COMPACT_ATOMS: atom_id res chain seq x y z
N VAL A 1 -23.44 -2.37 9.29
CA VAL A 1 -22.09 -1.97 9.75
C VAL A 1 -22.12 -0.67 10.56
N THR A 2 -22.52 0.46 9.98
CA THR A 2 -22.42 1.79 10.62
C THR A 2 -23.16 1.90 11.96
N GLN A 3 -24.31 1.25 12.10
CA GLN A 3 -25.06 1.20 13.35
C GLN A 3 -24.34 0.33 14.41
N ALA A 4 -23.87 -0.85 14.01
CA ALA A 4 -23.12 -1.75 14.89
C ALA A 4 -21.79 -1.12 15.39
N CYS A 5 -21.07 -0.37 14.55
CA CYS A 5 -19.89 0.39 14.99
C CYS A 5 -20.23 1.50 16.00
N LYS A 6 -21.35 2.20 15.81
CA LYS A 6 -21.82 3.22 16.75
C LYS A 6 -22.19 2.61 18.09
N ASP A 7 -22.82 1.44 18.08
CA ASP A 7 -23.24 0.76 19.29
C ASP A 7 -22.03 0.17 20.04
N LEU A 8 -21.05 -0.39 19.33
CA LEU A 8 -19.75 -0.76 19.92
C LEU A 8 -19.04 0.45 20.56
N GLY A 9 -18.99 1.58 19.84
CA GLY A 9 -18.40 2.82 20.37
C GLY A 9 -19.07 3.30 21.66
N LYS A 10 -20.40 3.21 21.76
CA LYS A 10 -21.14 3.53 22.99
C LYS A 10 -20.83 2.57 24.13
N ILE A 11 -20.69 1.27 23.86
CA ILE A 11 -20.39 0.25 24.88
C ILE A 11 -18.95 0.42 25.38
N VAL A 12 -17.99 0.70 24.50
CA VAL A 12 -16.60 1.00 24.89
C VAL A 12 -16.51 2.30 25.69
N LEU A 13 -17.27 3.34 25.33
CA LEU A 13 -17.35 4.56 26.14
C LEU A 13 -17.95 4.32 27.52
N LYS A 14 -18.97 3.46 27.63
CA LYS A 14 -19.52 3.03 28.93
C LYS A 14 -18.47 2.28 29.76
N LEU A 15 -17.74 1.35 29.15
CA LEU A 15 -16.65 0.62 29.81
C LEU A 15 -15.56 1.56 30.36
N LEU A 16 -15.10 2.52 29.54
CA LEU A 16 -14.11 3.53 29.96
C LEU A 16 -14.63 4.41 31.09
N THR A 17 -15.94 4.69 31.13
CA THR A 17 -16.58 5.48 32.18
C THR A 17 -16.67 4.68 33.49
N SER A 18 -17.06 3.41 33.43
CA SER A 18 -17.11 2.52 34.60
C SER A 18 -15.72 2.26 35.18
N LEU A 19 -14.70 2.10 34.33
CA LEU A 19 -13.29 2.02 34.77
C LEU A 19 -12.82 3.31 35.44
N LYS A 20 -13.24 4.48 34.94
CA LYS A 20 -12.94 5.78 35.56
C LYS A 20 -13.62 5.94 36.92
N GLN A 21 -14.76 5.29 37.15
CA GLN A 21 -15.54 5.35 38.38
C GLN A 21 -15.20 4.24 39.40
N ASN A 22 -14.22 3.36 39.09
CA ASN A 22 -13.87 2.18 39.91
C ASN A 22 -15.07 1.24 40.16
N GLU A 23 -16.00 1.17 39.20
CA GLU A 23 -17.13 0.24 39.23
C GLU A 23 -16.78 -1.08 38.53
N ASP A 24 -17.58 -2.11 38.80
CA ASP A 24 -17.40 -3.45 38.28
C ASP A 24 -17.56 -3.45 36.74
N SER A 25 -16.46 -3.64 36.02
CA SER A 25 -16.35 -3.42 34.57
C SER A 25 -16.40 -4.71 33.74
N GLU A 26 -16.40 -5.87 34.41
CA GLU A 26 -16.42 -7.20 33.82
C GLU A 26 -17.64 -7.49 32.91
N PRO A 27 -18.90 -7.11 33.26
CA PRO A 27 -20.05 -7.37 32.40
C PRO A 27 -20.03 -6.53 31.12
N THR A 28 -19.62 -5.27 31.22
CA THR A 28 -19.51 -4.36 30.05
C THR A 28 -18.34 -4.74 29.14
N ALA A 29 -17.27 -5.34 29.70
CA ALA A 29 -16.15 -5.87 28.94
C ALA A 29 -16.56 -7.08 28.08
N ASN A 30 -17.33 -8.00 28.66
CA ASN A 30 -17.85 -9.15 27.94
C ASN A 30 -18.86 -8.75 26.85
N GLU A 31 -19.73 -7.77 27.12
CA GLU A 31 -20.65 -7.23 26.11
C GLU A 31 -19.90 -6.54 24.95
N ALA A 32 -18.85 -5.77 25.26
CA ALA A 32 -18.00 -5.14 24.24
C ALA A 32 -17.30 -6.18 23.37
N LYS A 33 -16.76 -7.25 23.98
CA LYS A 33 -16.08 -8.34 23.28
C LYS A 33 -17.03 -9.09 22.34
N GLN A 34 -18.22 -9.43 22.81
CA GLN A 34 -19.23 -10.13 22.00
C GLN A 34 -19.68 -9.28 20.80
N LYS A 35 -19.90 -7.97 21.01
CA LYS A 35 -20.24 -7.04 19.92
C LYS A 35 -19.10 -6.81 18.93
N LEU A 36 -17.86 -6.87 19.39
CA LEU A 36 -16.67 -6.82 18.54
C LEU A 36 -16.57 -8.06 17.65
N GLU A 37 -16.83 -9.26 18.20
CA GLU A 37 -16.84 -10.52 17.45
C GLU A 37 -17.97 -10.55 16.40
N GLU A 38 -19.18 -10.08 16.74
CA GLU A 38 -20.29 -9.92 15.78
C GLU A 38 -19.93 -8.94 14.64
N LEU A 39 -19.27 -7.83 14.98
CA LEU A 39 -18.86 -6.84 13.97
C LEU A 39 -17.75 -7.39 13.07
N ALA A 40 -16.80 -8.15 13.62
CA ALA A 40 -15.75 -8.83 12.87
C ALA A 40 -16.35 -9.84 11.88
N ALA A 41 -17.28 -10.69 12.32
CA ALA A 41 -17.98 -11.63 11.44
C ALA A 41 -18.77 -10.93 10.32
N LEU A 42 -19.40 -9.79 10.63
CA LEU A 42 -20.13 -9.00 9.62
C LEU A 42 -19.17 -8.34 8.61
N ALA A 43 -18.00 -7.89 9.07
CA ALA A 43 -16.95 -7.35 8.22
C ALA A 43 -16.37 -8.43 7.29
N ASP A 44 -16.13 -9.63 7.82
CA ASP A 44 -15.65 -10.78 7.05
C ASP A 44 -16.66 -11.24 5.99
N SER A 45 -17.96 -11.23 6.31
CA SER A 45 -19.04 -11.55 5.37
C SER A 45 -19.11 -10.55 4.20
N ILE A 46 -18.99 -9.26 4.49
CA ILE A 46 -18.94 -8.22 3.47
C ILE A 46 -17.66 -8.33 2.64
N GLY A 47 -16.54 -8.62 3.29
CA GLY A 47 -15.27 -8.90 2.63
C GLY A 47 -15.41 -10.07 1.65
N ALA A 48 -15.90 -11.21 2.09
CA ALA A 48 -16.08 -12.42 1.28
C ALA A 48 -16.99 -12.18 0.07
N SER A 49 -18.07 -11.42 0.24
CA SER A 49 -19.00 -11.08 -0.85
C SER A 49 -18.39 -10.14 -1.90
N LEU A 50 -17.46 -9.25 -1.51
CA LEU A 50 -16.70 -8.41 -2.45
C LEU A 50 -15.48 -9.13 -3.06
N LEU A 51 -14.92 -10.11 -2.37
CA LEU A 51 -13.70 -10.83 -2.76
C LEU A 51 -13.96 -11.93 -3.78
N GLY A 52 -15.15 -12.54 -3.77
CA GLY A 52 -15.50 -13.65 -4.68
C GLY A 52 -15.35 -13.33 -6.17
N GLU A 53 -15.68 -12.11 -6.60
CA GLU A 53 -15.53 -11.65 -7.99
C GLU A 53 -14.13 -11.07 -8.31
N LYS A 54 -13.40 -10.53 -7.32
CA LYS A 54 -12.10 -9.85 -7.53
C LYS A 54 -10.89 -10.78 -7.56
N ALA A 55 -11.03 -12.01 -7.09
CA ALA A 55 -9.89 -12.89 -6.84
C ALA A 55 -9.23 -13.45 -8.12
N GLU A 56 -9.98 -13.59 -9.23
CA GLU A 56 -9.43 -13.99 -10.54
C GLU A 56 -8.65 -12.84 -11.21
N THR A 57 -9.15 -11.60 -11.09
CA THR A 57 -8.57 -10.38 -11.70
C THR A 57 -7.41 -9.80 -10.89
N LEU A 58 -7.25 -10.22 -9.64
CA LEU A 58 -6.26 -9.68 -8.70
C LEU A 58 -4.81 -9.90 -9.15
N VAL A 59 -4.53 -11.02 -9.81
CA VAL A 59 -3.18 -11.33 -10.29
C VAL A 59 -2.84 -10.54 -11.55
N ASP A 60 -3.78 -10.42 -12.47
CA ASP A 60 -3.59 -9.60 -13.67
C ASP A 60 -3.42 -8.12 -13.27
N MET A 61 -4.23 -7.65 -12.31
CA MET A 61 -4.07 -6.32 -11.71
C MET A 61 -2.71 -6.11 -11.02
N LEU A 62 -2.15 -7.14 -10.38
CA LEU A 62 -0.83 -7.04 -9.76
C LEU A 62 0.24 -6.80 -10.84
N GLU A 63 0.25 -7.62 -11.89
CA GLU A 63 1.23 -7.48 -12.98
C GLU A 63 1.10 -6.13 -13.68
N ASP A 64 -0.13 -5.70 -13.96
CA ASP A 64 -0.42 -4.41 -14.59
C ASP A 64 0.09 -3.23 -13.75
N GLU A 65 -0.21 -3.21 -12.45
CA GLU A 65 0.21 -2.12 -11.57
C GLU A 65 1.71 -2.12 -11.30
N MET A 66 2.35 -3.30 -11.24
CA MET A 66 3.81 -3.38 -11.16
C MET A 66 4.48 -2.86 -12.43
N SER A 67 3.94 -3.20 -13.60
CA SER A 67 4.41 -2.68 -14.89
C SER A 67 4.20 -1.18 -15.00
N ALA A 68 3.06 -0.66 -14.55
CA ALA A 68 2.76 0.76 -14.53
C ALA A 68 3.70 1.54 -13.59
N MET A 69 4.02 0.97 -12.43
CA MET A 69 5.02 1.53 -11.51
C MET A 69 6.42 1.57 -12.15
N ASP A 70 6.88 0.48 -12.76
CA ASP A 70 8.19 0.43 -13.42
C ASP A 70 8.28 1.50 -14.53
N LYS A 71 7.24 1.62 -15.37
CA LYS A 71 7.15 2.66 -16.41
C LYS A 71 7.17 4.07 -15.84
N ALA A 72 6.39 4.33 -14.78
CA ALA A 72 6.34 5.66 -14.17
C ALA A 72 7.70 6.08 -13.59
N ILE A 73 8.45 5.13 -13.01
CA ILE A 73 9.80 5.37 -12.49
C ILE A 73 10.77 5.69 -13.64
N GLU A 74 10.71 4.93 -14.74
CA GLU A 74 11.60 5.12 -15.90
C GLU A 74 11.28 6.42 -16.66
N GLU A 75 10.00 6.74 -16.86
CA GLU A 75 9.56 8.02 -17.43
C GLU A 75 10.02 9.20 -16.59
N ALA A 76 9.90 9.11 -15.25
CA ALA A 76 10.37 10.17 -14.37
C ALA A 76 11.89 10.31 -14.38
N ALA A 77 12.65 9.21 -14.42
CA ALA A 77 14.10 9.28 -14.59
C ALA A 77 14.51 9.96 -15.90
N ASN A 78 13.89 9.59 -17.02
CA ASN A 78 14.17 10.17 -18.34
C ASN A 78 13.85 11.67 -18.37
N ARG A 79 12.71 12.06 -17.81
CA ARG A 79 12.27 13.46 -17.83
C ARG A 79 13.12 14.37 -16.93
N ILE A 80 13.63 13.86 -15.80
CA ILE A 80 14.63 14.60 -14.99
C ILE A 80 15.92 14.80 -15.79
N GLN A 81 16.36 13.79 -16.56
CA GLN A 81 17.56 13.88 -17.39
C GLN A 81 17.40 14.88 -18.55
N ASP A 82 16.20 14.95 -19.14
CA ASP A 82 15.86 15.96 -20.14
C ASP A 82 15.85 17.38 -19.53
N MET A 83 15.31 17.54 -18.32
CA MET A 83 15.36 18.81 -17.58
C MET A 83 16.79 19.25 -17.27
N LEU A 84 17.68 18.31 -16.91
CA LEU A 84 19.11 18.58 -16.69
C LEU A 84 19.77 19.12 -17.96
N THR A 85 19.50 18.47 -19.09
CA THR A 85 20.05 18.89 -20.39
C THR A 85 19.51 20.26 -20.80
N THR A 86 18.24 20.53 -20.54
CA THR A 86 17.60 21.82 -20.81
C THR A 86 18.14 22.93 -19.92
N SER A 87 18.29 22.68 -18.61
CA SER A 87 18.84 23.66 -17.66
C SER A 87 20.28 24.04 -18.01
N ARG A 88 21.11 23.08 -18.45
CA ARG A 88 22.47 23.35 -18.96
C ARG A 88 22.51 24.28 -20.17
N ALA A 89 21.48 24.25 -21.01
CA ALA A 89 21.39 25.11 -22.19
C ALA A 89 20.77 26.49 -21.90
N ALA A 90 19.90 26.58 -20.88
CA ALA A 90 19.09 27.76 -20.59
C ALA A 90 19.60 28.62 -19.42
N ASP A 91 20.23 28.01 -18.41
CA ASP A 91 20.66 28.69 -17.20
C ASP A 91 22.17 29.02 -17.21
N SER A 92 22.57 30.05 -16.47
CA SER A 92 23.99 30.41 -16.28
C SER A 92 24.30 30.86 -14.85
N GLY A 93 25.57 30.75 -14.47
CA GLY A 93 26.06 31.16 -13.14
C GLY A 93 25.51 30.30 -11.99
N ILE A 94 25.21 30.94 -10.86
CA ILE A 94 24.79 30.26 -9.62
C ILE A 94 23.45 29.49 -9.79
N LYS A 95 22.55 29.97 -10.65
CA LYS A 95 21.27 29.28 -10.92
C LYS A 95 21.47 27.91 -11.56
N LEU A 96 22.43 27.79 -12.48
CA LEU A 96 22.76 26.52 -13.11
C LEU A 96 23.34 25.54 -12.06
N GLU A 97 24.24 26.00 -11.19
CA GLU A 97 24.85 25.14 -10.17
C GLU A 97 23.82 24.56 -9.18
N VAL A 98 22.84 25.38 -8.77
CA VAL A 98 21.77 24.93 -7.87
C VAL A 98 20.83 23.95 -8.59
N ASN A 99 20.41 24.28 -9.82
CA ASN A 99 19.52 23.42 -10.61
C ASN A 99 20.19 22.07 -10.91
N GLU A 100 21.48 22.04 -11.25
CA GLU A 100 22.23 20.80 -11.45
C GLU A 100 22.29 19.95 -10.18
N LYS A 101 22.56 20.54 -9.01
CA LYS A 101 22.60 19.80 -7.74
C LYS A 101 21.24 19.22 -7.36
N ILE A 102 20.15 19.97 -7.58
CA ILE A 102 18.79 19.49 -7.33
C ILE A 102 18.47 18.33 -8.27
N LEU A 103 18.71 18.49 -9.58
CA LEU A 103 18.41 17.48 -10.58
C LEU A 103 19.28 16.22 -10.44
N ASP A 104 20.56 16.37 -10.08
CA ASP A 104 21.45 15.24 -9.75
C ASP A 104 20.92 14.47 -8.52
N SER A 105 20.46 15.20 -7.49
CA SER A 105 19.85 14.58 -6.31
C SER A 105 18.55 13.83 -6.65
N CYS A 106 17.67 14.43 -7.47
CA CYS A 106 16.45 13.80 -7.96
C CYS A 106 16.76 12.55 -8.81
N THR A 107 17.78 12.61 -9.66
CA THR A 107 18.23 11.48 -10.49
C THR A 107 18.70 10.32 -9.62
N LYS A 108 19.56 10.60 -8.62
CA LYS A 108 20.04 9.59 -7.66
C LYS A 108 18.90 8.96 -6.86
N LEU A 109 17.93 9.78 -6.43
CA LEU A 109 16.75 9.29 -5.72
C LEU A 109 15.93 8.34 -6.59
N MET A 110 15.66 8.70 -7.85
CA MET A 110 14.92 7.84 -8.79
C MET A 110 15.66 6.54 -9.10
N GLN A 111 16.99 6.58 -9.25
CA GLN A 111 17.81 5.38 -9.41
C GLN A 111 17.74 4.46 -8.17
N ALA A 112 17.80 5.02 -6.96
CA ALA A 112 17.67 4.26 -5.73
C ALA A 112 16.27 3.62 -5.62
N ILE A 113 15.20 4.35 -5.96
CA ILE A 113 13.83 3.82 -6.01
C ILE A 113 13.72 2.67 -7.01
N ARG A 114 14.30 2.79 -8.21
CA ARG A 114 14.32 1.71 -9.20
C ARG A 114 14.97 0.43 -8.65
N ILE A 115 16.14 0.56 -8.02
CA ILE A 115 16.84 -0.59 -7.42
C ILE A 115 15.99 -1.21 -6.31
N LEU A 116 15.39 -0.39 -5.45
CA LEU A 116 14.53 -0.86 -4.37
C LEU A 116 13.34 -1.67 -4.91
N VAL A 117 12.66 -1.15 -5.94
CA VAL A 117 11.53 -1.84 -6.60
C VAL A 117 11.96 -3.17 -7.20
N GLN A 118 13.10 -3.22 -7.89
CA GLN A 118 13.65 -4.46 -8.43
C GLN A 118 13.94 -5.50 -7.32
N LYS A 119 14.56 -5.06 -6.22
CA LYS A 119 14.84 -5.94 -5.06
C LYS A 119 13.55 -6.42 -4.39
N SER A 120 12.55 -5.55 -4.28
CA SER A 120 11.22 -5.90 -3.76
C SER A 120 10.54 -6.98 -4.61
N LYS A 121 10.59 -6.85 -5.95
CA LYS A 121 10.07 -7.87 -6.90
C LYS A 121 10.77 -9.22 -6.75
N LEU A 122 12.09 -9.21 -6.60
CA LEU A 122 12.86 -10.44 -6.37
C LEU A 122 12.44 -11.11 -5.06
N LEU A 123 12.34 -10.34 -3.98
CA LEU A 123 11.87 -10.85 -2.68
C LEU A 123 10.45 -11.41 -2.76
N GLN A 124 9.53 -10.72 -3.44
CA GLN A 124 8.17 -11.21 -3.66
C GLN A 124 8.18 -12.55 -4.42
N GLY A 125 8.99 -12.65 -5.47
CA GLY A 125 9.19 -13.89 -6.21
C GLY A 125 9.73 -15.04 -5.34
N GLU A 126 10.70 -14.75 -4.45
CA GLU A 126 11.23 -15.72 -3.49
C GLU A 126 10.17 -16.19 -2.49
N ILE A 127 9.39 -15.26 -1.92
CA ILE A 127 8.30 -15.57 -0.99
C ILE A 127 7.27 -16.48 -1.66
N VAL A 128 6.89 -16.19 -2.91
CA VAL A 128 5.95 -17.02 -3.68
C VAL A 128 6.57 -18.38 -3.98
N ALA A 129 7.84 -18.42 -4.38
CA ALA A 129 8.53 -19.67 -4.70
C ALA A 129 8.64 -20.61 -3.49
N GLN A 130 8.93 -20.07 -2.31
CA GLN A 130 9.00 -20.83 -1.06
C GLN A 130 7.61 -21.16 -0.49
N GLY A 131 6.65 -20.24 -0.61
CA GLY A 131 5.34 -20.34 0.04
C GLY A 131 4.24 -21.05 -0.76
N ARG A 132 4.40 -21.20 -2.08
CA ARG A 132 3.36 -21.81 -2.94
C ARG A 132 3.25 -23.33 -2.79
N GLY A 133 4.29 -24.01 -2.32
CA GLY A 133 4.33 -25.48 -2.30
C GLY A 133 4.09 -26.07 -3.68
N THR A 134 3.05 -26.90 -3.83
CA THR A 134 2.64 -27.49 -5.11
C THR A 134 1.69 -26.59 -5.93
N ALA A 135 1.21 -25.48 -5.36
CA ALA A 135 0.28 -24.57 -6.03
C ALA A 135 0.99 -23.65 -7.04
N SER A 136 0.20 -23.11 -7.97
CA SER A 136 0.66 -22.07 -8.89
C SER A 136 0.88 -20.73 -8.18
N ALA A 137 1.67 -19.83 -8.78
CA ALA A 137 1.83 -18.47 -8.27
C ALA A 137 0.49 -17.71 -8.23
N LYS A 138 -0.38 -17.92 -9.23
CA LYS A 138 -1.72 -17.31 -9.30
C LYS A 138 -2.57 -17.71 -8.09
N GLU A 139 -2.59 -19.00 -7.77
CA GLU A 139 -3.33 -19.52 -6.60
C GLU A 139 -2.72 -19.04 -5.28
N PHE A 140 -1.39 -18.87 -5.21
CA PHE A 140 -0.74 -18.33 -4.02
C PHE A 140 -1.16 -16.89 -3.75
N TYR A 141 -1.16 -16.01 -4.76
CA TYR A 141 -1.63 -14.63 -4.61
C TYR A 141 -3.13 -14.57 -4.30
N LYS A 142 -3.93 -15.44 -4.92
CA LYS A 142 -5.37 -15.57 -4.62
C LYS A 142 -5.64 -15.94 -3.17
N ARG A 143 -4.90 -16.93 -2.63
CA ARG A 143 -5.01 -17.34 -1.23
C ARG A 143 -4.56 -16.23 -0.28
N ASN A 144 -3.55 -15.46 -0.67
CA ASN A 144 -3.01 -14.33 0.09
C ASN A 144 -3.53 -12.98 -0.48
N HIS A 145 -4.83 -12.87 -0.69
CA HIS A 145 -5.44 -11.72 -1.37
C HIS A 145 -5.16 -10.37 -0.68
N GLN A 146 -5.27 -10.28 0.66
CA GLN A 146 -4.96 -9.04 1.40
C GLN A 146 -3.51 -8.58 1.21
N TRP A 147 -2.58 -9.53 1.17
CA TRP A 147 -1.16 -9.25 0.92
C TRP A 147 -0.94 -8.77 -0.52
N THR A 148 -1.64 -9.40 -1.48
CA THR A 148 -1.62 -9.01 -2.90
C THR A 148 -2.20 -7.60 -3.12
N ASP A 149 -3.33 -7.29 -2.49
CA ASP A 149 -3.94 -5.95 -2.50
C ASP A 149 -2.99 -4.89 -1.90
N GLY A 150 -2.24 -5.26 -0.86
CA GLY A 150 -1.21 -4.41 -0.27
C GLY A 150 -0.13 -4.03 -1.29
N PHE A 151 0.35 -4.97 -2.10
CA PHE A 151 1.31 -4.69 -3.17
C PHE A 151 0.74 -3.81 -4.27
N ILE A 152 -0.48 -4.09 -4.70
CA ILE A 152 -1.19 -3.29 -5.70
C ILE A 152 -1.31 -1.84 -5.22
N SER A 153 -1.73 -1.63 -3.96
CA SER A 153 -1.84 -0.31 -3.36
C SER A 153 -0.49 0.41 -3.25
N ALA A 154 0.55 -0.30 -2.81
CA ALA A 154 1.89 0.26 -2.71
C ALA A 154 2.45 0.64 -4.09
N ALA A 155 2.30 -0.22 -5.11
CA ALA A 155 2.75 0.04 -6.47
C ALA A 155 2.10 1.30 -7.05
N LYS A 156 0.78 1.46 -6.86
CA LYS A 156 0.05 2.69 -7.21
C LYS A 156 0.62 3.92 -6.53
N ALA A 157 0.84 3.84 -5.22
CA ALA A 157 1.36 4.96 -4.45
C ALA A 157 2.75 5.39 -4.95
N VAL A 158 3.64 4.43 -5.26
CA VAL A 158 4.96 4.70 -5.82
C VAL A 158 4.86 5.31 -7.22
N ALA A 159 3.98 4.79 -8.09
CA ALA A 159 3.78 5.34 -9.43
C ALA A 159 3.31 6.81 -9.39
N VAL A 160 2.38 7.13 -8.48
CA VAL A 160 1.92 8.51 -8.26
C VAL A 160 3.04 9.38 -7.70
N ALA A 161 3.79 8.90 -6.71
CA ALA A 161 4.91 9.64 -6.12
C ALA A 161 6.01 9.95 -7.14
N ALA A 162 6.35 9.00 -8.01
CA ALA A 162 7.31 9.20 -9.11
C ALA A 162 6.86 10.30 -10.07
N LYS A 163 5.56 10.35 -10.40
CA LYS A 163 4.98 11.40 -11.25
C LYS A 163 4.92 12.76 -10.56
N LEU A 164 4.78 12.80 -9.24
CA LEU A 164 4.76 14.04 -8.45
C LEU A 164 6.16 14.63 -8.26
N LEU A 165 7.20 13.80 -8.28
CA LEU A 165 8.59 14.24 -8.16
C LEU A 165 9.06 15.04 -9.38
N LEU A 166 8.42 14.82 -10.53
CA LEU A 166 8.57 15.61 -11.77
C LEU A 166 7.88 16.96 -11.68
#